data_AF-A0A1H8WIX3-F1
#
_entry.id   AF-A0A1H8WIX3-F1
#
_cell.length_a   1.000
_cell.length_b   1.000
_cell.length_c   1.000
_cell.angle_alpha   90.00
_cell.angle_beta   90.00
_cell.angle_gamma   90.00
#
_symmetry.space_group_name_H-M   'P 1'
#
loop_
_entity.id
_entity.type
_entity.pdbx_description
1 polymer ?
#
loop_
_entity_poly.entity_id
_entity_poly.type
_entity_poly.pdbx_seq_one_letter_code
_entity_poly.pdbx_strand_id
1 'polypeptide(L)'
;MSRDSARYDGELDGHSWTVEFPIYIDCTYQNGRYDDHGVARHGYAADAPFIDSSRDARYHYAKRFGIEASYRLSEQSIATTSTQNPVVRLLYVVVRLLLQNV
;
A
#
# COMPACT_ATOMS: atom_id res chain seq x y z
N MET A 1 -11.81 18.71 -8.31
CA MET A 1 -11.57 17.31 -7.95
C MET A 1 -11.82 16.50 -9.21
N SER A 2 -10.78 16.04 -9.91
CA SER A 2 -10.94 15.29 -11.17
C SER A 2 -11.11 13.82 -10.81
N ARG A 3 -12.34 13.30 -10.93
CA ARG A 3 -12.59 11.86 -10.96
C ARG A 3 -12.47 11.46 -12.42
N ASP A 4 -11.30 10.99 -12.80
CA ASP A 4 -11.07 10.52 -14.16
C ASP A 4 -11.42 9.04 -14.23
N SER A 5 -12.13 8.63 -15.27
CA SER A 5 -12.41 7.22 -15.54
C SER A 5 -11.35 6.68 -16.50
N ALA A 6 -10.66 5.61 -16.11
CA ALA A 6 -9.81 4.89 -17.03
C ALA A 6 -10.58 3.74 -17.67
N ARG A 7 -10.34 3.56 -18.96
CA ARG A 7 -10.82 2.43 -19.75
C ARG A 7 -9.62 1.56 -20.10
N TYR A 8 -9.75 0.26 -19.84
CA TYR A 8 -8.77 -0.74 -20.24
C TYR A 8 -9.45 -1.78 -21.12
N ASP A 9 -8.91 -1.99 -22.31
CA ASP A 9 -9.34 -3.03 -23.23
C ASP A 9 -8.31 -4.19 -23.15
N GLY A 10 -8.79 -5.40 -22.87
CA GLY A 10 -7.99 -6.61 -22.80
C GLY A 10 -8.55 -7.71 -23.69
N GLU A 11 -7.70 -8.68 -24.04
CA GLU A 11 -8.10 -9.90 -24.74
C GLU A 11 -7.59 -11.10 -23.94
N LEU A 12 -8.49 -12.02 -23.60
CA LEU A 12 -8.20 -13.26 -22.87
C LEU A 12 -9.00 -14.39 -23.51
N ASP A 13 -8.32 -15.46 -23.89
CA ASP A 13 -8.91 -16.64 -24.56
C ASP A 13 -9.77 -16.30 -25.80
N GLY A 14 -9.34 -15.32 -26.62
CA GLY A 14 -10.04 -14.91 -27.83
C GLY A 14 -11.31 -14.08 -27.59
N HIS A 15 -11.60 -13.73 -26.33
CA HIS A 15 -12.66 -12.82 -25.96
C HIS A 15 -12.09 -11.45 -25.58
N SER A 16 -12.58 -10.41 -26.27
CA SER A 16 -12.29 -9.03 -25.91
C SER A 16 -13.20 -8.57 -24.78
N TRP A 17 -12.60 -7.90 -23.79
CA TRP A 17 -13.29 -7.35 -22.64
C TRP A 17 -12.79 -5.95 -22.38
N THR A 18 -13.73 -5.04 -22.13
CA THR A 18 -13.46 -3.66 -21.73
C THR A 18 -13.85 -3.51 -20.27
N VAL A 19 -12.96 -2.94 -19.46
CA VAL A 19 -13.24 -2.57 -18.07
C VAL A 19 -13.04 -1.08 -17.89
N GLU A 20 -14.04 -0.42 -17.32
CA GLU A 20 -13.96 0.98 -16.90
C GLU A 20 -13.94 1.05 -15.38
N PHE A 21 -13.02 1.85 -14.82
CA PHE A 21 -12.94 2.05 -13.38
C PHE A 21 -12.52 3.48 -13.03
N PRO A 22 -12.99 4.02 -11.89
CA PRO A 22 -12.61 5.35 -11.46
C PRO A 22 -11.17 5.40 -10.96
N ILE A 23 -10.46 6.45 -11.36
CA ILE A 23 -9.13 6.83 -10.87
C ILE A 23 -9.24 8.15 -10.11
N TYR A 24 -8.61 8.17 -8.94
CA TYR A 24 -8.44 9.33 -8.09
C TYR A 24 -6.98 9.77 -8.13
N ILE A 25 -6.72 11.02 -8.51
CA ILE A 25 -5.37 11.59 -8.52
C ILE A 25 -5.24 12.55 -7.33
N ASP A 26 -4.41 12.18 -6.36
CA ASP A 26 -4.00 13.06 -5.27
C ASP A 26 -2.75 13.84 -5.67
N CYS A 27 -2.86 15.17 -5.73
CA CYS A 27 -1.75 16.07 -5.97
C CYS A 27 -1.32 16.68 -4.64
N THR A 28 -0.18 16.24 -4.10
CA THR A 28 0.38 16.80 -2.87
C THR A 28 1.60 17.66 -3.21
N TYR A 29 1.60 18.90 -2.72
CA TYR A 29 2.78 19.75 -2.81
C TYR A 29 3.88 19.21 -1.89
N GLN A 30 5.03 18.86 -2.46
CA GLN A 30 6.22 18.48 -1.71
C GLN A 30 6.86 19.78 -1.23
N ASN A 31 6.41 20.26 -0.07
CA ASN A 31 6.89 21.48 0.57
C ASN A 31 8.29 21.26 1.18
N GLY A 32 9.29 20.93 0.34
CA GLY A 32 10.65 20.57 0.77
C GLY A 32 10.77 19.21 1.47
N ARG A 33 9.74 18.35 1.35
CA ARG A 33 9.77 17.01 1.94
C ARG A 33 10.62 16.10 1.05
N TYR A 34 11.58 15.39 1.64
CA TYR A 34 12.59 14.59 0.92
C TYR A 34 13.49 15.39 -0.03
N ASP A 35 13.78 16.67 0.31
CA ASP A 35 14.61 17.59 -0.49
C ASP A 35 14.07 17.90 -1.90
N ASP A 36 12.83 17.49 -2.18
CA ASP A 36 12.21 17.64 -3.49
C ASP A 36 11.21 18.81 -3.47
N HIS A 37 11.36 19.71 -4.45
CA HIS A 37 10.56 20.92 -4.61
C HIS A 37 9.64 20.74 -5.82
N GLY A 38 8.51 20.07 -5.62
CA GLY A 38 7.62 19.69 -6.71
C GLY A 38 6.24 19.23 -6.27
N VAL A 39 5.39 18.87 -7.23
CA VAL A 39 4.07 18.27 -6.94
C VAL A 39 4.19 16.76 -7.07
N ALA A 40 4.04 16.04 -5.96
CA ALA A 40 3.86 14.60 -6.00
C ALA A 40 2.45 14.28 -6.48
N ARG A 41 2.33 13.49 -7.54
CA ARG A 41 1.05 13.01 -8.07
C ARG A 41 0.92 11.52 -7.76
N HIS A 42 -0.05 11.17 -6.93
CA HIS A 42 -0.35 9.78 -6.59
C HIS A 42 -1.70 9.39 -7.21
N GLY A 43 -1.68 8.43 -8.13
CA GLY A 43 -2.89 7.86 -8.74
C GLY A 43 -3.38 6.65 -7.95
N TYR A 44 -4.68 6.61 -7.66
CA TYR A 44 -5.34 5.51 -6.97
C TYR A 44 -6.54 5.03 -7.79
N ALA A 45 -6.54 3.77 -8.23
CA ALA A 45 -7.69 3.14 -8.83
C ALA A 45 -8.48 2.39 -7.75
N ALA A 46 -9.73 2.78 -7.51
CA ALA A 46 -10.56 2.16 -6.48
C ALA A 46 -12.05 2.32 -6.78
N ASP A 47 -12.77 1.22 -6.98
CA ASP A 47 -14.23 1.23 -7.06
C ASP A 47 -14.81 0.88 -5.68
N ALA A 48 -15.03 1.91 -4.86
CA ALA A 48 -15.57 1.75 -3.51
C ALA A 48 -16.56 2.87 -3.18
N PRO A 49 -17.74 2.55 -2.63
CA PRO A 49 -18.83 3.50 -2.38
C PRO A 49 -18.53 4.49 -1.24
N PHE A 50 -17.45 4.30 -0.50
CA PHE A 50 -17.02 5.16 0.62
C PHE A 50 -15.81 6.05 0.25
N ILE A 51 -15.37 6.05 -1.01
CA ILE A 51 -14.29 6.91 -1.49
C ILE A 51 -14.91 8.04 -2.30
N ASP A 52 -15.04 9.20 -1.66
CA ASP A 52 -15.64 10.39 -2.29
C ASP A 52 -14.60 11.40 -2.77
N SER A 53 -13.35 11.33 -2.25
CA SER A 53 -12.27 12.23 -2.63
C SER A 53 -10.94 11.51 -2.85
N SER A 54 -10.01 12.16 -3.56
CA SER A 54 -8.64 11.65 -3.74
C SER A 54 -7.86 11.52 -2.43
N ARG A 55 -8.19 12.36 -1.43
CA ARG A 55 -7.61 12.27 -0.09
C ARG A 55 -8.13 11.06 0.68
N ASP A 56 -9.40 10.72 0.52
CA ASP A 56 -9.99 9.51 1.10
C ASP A 56 -9.40 8.27 0.42
N ALA A 57 -9.26 8.29 -0.90
CA ALA A 57 -8.59 7.23 -1.65
C ALA A 57 -7.19 6.99 -1.08
N ARG A 58 -6.38 8.04 -0.92
CA ARG A 58 -5.06 7.96 -0.31
C ARG A 58 -5.10 7.41 1.12
N TYR A 59 -6.01 7.89 1.97
CA TYR A 59 -6.12 7.46 3.37
C TYR A 59 -6.45 5.95 3.46
N HIS A 60 -7.45 5.50 2.70
CA HIS A 60 -7.85 4.10 2.67
C HIS A 60 -6.77 3.20 2.05
N TYR A 61 -6.09 3.67 1.00
CA TYR A 61 -5.00 2.93 0.36
C TYR A 61 -3.79 2.82 1.28
N ALA A 62 -3.43 3.88 2.00
CA ALA A 62 -2.34 3.86 2.99
C ALA A 62 -2.64 2.88 4.14
N LYS A 63 -3.89 2.82 4.60
CA LYS A 63 -4.33 1.86 5.63
C LYS A 63 -4.20 0.40 5.14
N ARG A 64 -4.54 0.13 3.88
CA ARG A 64 -4.38 -1.21 3.27
C ARG A 64 -2.90 -1.56 3.07
N PHE A 65 -2.08 -0.60 2.62
CA PHE A 65 -0.64 -0.80 2.50
C PHE A 65 0.01 -1.12 3.85
N GLY A 66 -0.45 -0.48 4.94
CA GLY A 66 0.01 -0.79 6.30
C GLY A 66 -0.22 -2.25 6.71
N ILE A 67 -1.28 -2.88 6.22
CA ILE A 67 -1.55 -4.31 6.47
C ILE A 67 -0.52 -5.17 5.74
N GLU A 68 -0.30 -4.96 4.44
CA GLU A 68 0.73 -5.69 3.69
C GLU A 68 2.15 -5.46 4.22
N ALA A 69 2.47 -4.23 4.60
CA ALA A 69 3.74 -3.91 5.22
C ALA A 69 3.91 -4.65 6.55
N SER A 70 2.85 -4.73 7.37
CA SER A 70 2.84 -5.51 8.61
C SER A 70 2.99 -7.01 8.35
N TYR A 71 2.36 -7.55 7.31
CA TYR A 71 2.54 -8.95 6.90
C TYR A 71 3.96 -9.25 6.43
N ARG A 72 4.52 -8.42 5.54
CA ARG A 72 5.92 -8.56 5.09
C ARG A 72 6.88 -8.47 6.27
N LEU A 73 6.67 -7.52 7.18
CA LEU A 73 7.47 -7.37 8.40
C LEU A 73 7.30 -8.59 9.32
N SER A 74 6.08 -9.13 9.47
CA SER A 74 5.81 -10.35 10.24
C SER A 74 6.55 -11.55 9.67
N GLU A 75 6.41 -11.83 8.37
CA GLU A 75 7.13 -12.91 7.69
C GLU A 75 8.65 -12.75 7.84
N GLN A 76 9.13 -11.51 7.70
CA GLN A 76 10.53 -11.18 7.90
C GLN A 76 10.94 -11.15 9.35
N SER A 77 10.08 -11.13 10.36
CA SER A 77 10.47 -11.05 11.77
C SER A 77 10.28 -12.37 12.50
N ILE A 78 9.48 -13.30 11.97
CA ILE A 78 9.38 -14.68 12.44
C ILE A 78 10.73 -15.37 12.22
N ALA A 79 11.55 -15.39 13.27
CA ALA A 79 12.79 -16.14 13.30
C ALA A 79 12.47 -17.61 13.56
N THR A 80 12.94 -18.51 12.70
CA THR A 80 12.88 -19.96 12.95
C THR A 80 13.90 -20.30 14.02
N THR A 81 13.49 -20.27 15.28
CA THR A 81 14.37 -20.58 16.42
C THR A 81 14.26 -22.04 16.80
N SER A 82 15.39 -22.70 17.10
CA SER A 82 15.41 -24.10 17.58
C SER A 82 14.92 -24.28 19.03
N THR A 83 14.68 -23.19 19.76
CA THR A 83 14.19 -23.22 21.15
C THR A 83 12.67 -23.41 21.22
N GLN A 84 12.22 -24.32 22.08
CA GLN A 84 10.79 -24.50 22.37
C GLN A 84 10.26 -23.51 23.43
N ASN A 85 11.14 -22.78 24.13
CA ASN A 85 10.70 -21.83 25.16
C ASN A 85 10.01 -20.60 24.52
N PRO A 86 8.73 -20.33 24.83
CA PRO A 86 7.96 -19.27 24.20
C PRO A 86 8.49 -17.86 24.53
N VAL A 87 9.04 -17.65 25.73
CA VAL A 87 9.59 -16.36 26.16
C VAL A 87 10.85 -16.02 25.36
N VAL A 88 11.73 -17.01 25.17
CA VAL A 88 12.97 -16.84 24.40
C VAL A 88 12.66 -16.62 22.92
N ARG A 89 11.67 -17.33 22.37
CA ARG A 89 11.22 -17.13 20.98
C ARG A 89 10.64 -15.72 20.78
N LEU A 90 9.87 -15.20 21.73
CA LEU A 90 9.34 -13.84 21.69
C LEU A 90 10.48 -12.80 21.72
N LEU A 91 11.47 -12.99 22.58
CA LEU A 91 12.65 -12.12 22.65
C LEU A 91 13.36 -12.01 21.29
N TYR A 92 13.58 -13.13 20.60
CA TYR A 92 14.20 -13.13 19.28
C TYR A 92 13.38 -12.40 18.21
N VAL A 93 12.04 -12.53 18.23
CA VAL A 93 11.15 -11.77 17.33
C VAL A 93 11.29 -10.27 17.58
N VAL A 94 11.31 -9.83 18.84
CA VAL A 94 11.48 -8.41 19.20
C VAL A 94 12.84 -7.88 18.75
N VAL A 95 13.93 -8.62 19.01
CA VAL A 95 15.27 -8.22 18.57
C VAL A 95 15.34 -8.10 17.04
N ARG A 96 14.75 -9.07 16.31
CA ARG A 96 14.73 -9.04 14.85
C ARG A 96 13.90 -7.88 14.29
N LEU A 97 12.78 -7.56 14.92
CA LEU A 97 11.96 -6.40 14.59
C LEU A 97 12.76 -5.10 14.75
N LEU A 98 13.49 -4.94 15.85
CA LEU A 98 14.31 -3.74 16.10
C LEU A 98 15.44 -3.58 15.08
N LEU A 99 16.11 -4.67 14.71
CA LEU A 99 17.18 -4.65 13.71
C LEU A 99 16.67 -4.37 12.28
N GLN A 100 15.42 -4.69 11.97
CA GLN A 100 14.80 -4.42 10.66
C GLN A 100 14.25 -3.01 10.50
N ASN A 101 14.11 -2.28 11.60
CA ASN A 101 13.58 -0.91 11.63
C ASN A 101 14.67 0.15 11.87
N VAL A 102 15.96 -0.19 11.67
CA VAL A 102 17.12 0.74 11.69
C VAL A 102 17.51 1.15 10.28
#